data_AF-A0A426RI51-F1
#
_entry.id   AF-A0A426RI51-F1
#
_cell.length_a   1.000
_cell.length_b   1.000
_cell.length_c   1.000
_cell.angle_alpha   90.00
_cell.angle_beta   90.00
_cell.angle_gamma   90.00
#
_symmetry.space_group_name_H-M   'P 1'
#
loop_
_entity.id
_entity.type
_entity.pdbx_description
1 polymer ?
#
loop_
_entity_poly.entity_id
_entity_poly.type
_entity_poly.pdbx_seq_one_letter_code
_entity_poly.pdbx_strand_id
1 'polypeptide(L)' 'MPLAQLDDIYDKAISKLPVATRLEYCRRMLHRCKFDLHGVDCKIKKQQLKTLLKSTVTEISKLEEQAELK' A
#
# COMPACT_ATOMS: atom_id res chain seq x y z
N MET A 1 1.36 -8.54 15.91
CA MET A 1 1.49 -8.87 14.49
C MET A 1 0.34 -8.24 13.71
N PRO A 2 0.54 -7.16 12.93
CA PRO A 2 -0.52 -6.56 12.12
C PRO A 2 -0.35 -6.72 10.58
N LEU A 3 0.84 -7.07 10.08
CA LEU A 3 1.13 -7.04 8.64
C LEU A 3 0.60 -8.27 7.87
N ALA A 4 0.66 -9.46 8.47
CA ALA A 4 0.23 -10.70 7.81
C ALA A 4 -1.28 -10.74 7.49
N GLN A 5 -2.12 -10.12 8.33
CA GLN A 5 -3.56 -10.04 8.08
C GLN A 5 -3.91 -9.05 6.97
N LEU A 6 -3.05 -8.04 6.75
CA LEU A 6 -3.17 -7.09 5.64
C LEU A 6 -2.83 -7.76 4.31
N ASP A 7 -1.80 -8.61 4.28
CA ASP A 7 -1.46 -9.42 3.11
C ASP A 7 -2.62 -10.33 2.70
N ASP A 8 -3.28 -10.95 3.68
CA ASP A 8 -4.47 -11.80 3.47
C ASP A 8 -5.65 -11.05 2.84
N ILE A 9 -5.92 -9.82 3.29
CA ILE A 9 -6.96 -8.96 2.70
C ILE A 9 -6.57 -8.53 1.29
N TYR A 10 -5.29 -8.24 1.07
CA TYR A 10 -4.78 -7.87 -0.24
C TYR A 10 -4.95 -9.01 -1.26
N ASP A 11 -4.58 -10.22 -0.85
CA ASP A 11 -4.59 -11.41 -1.69
C ASP A 11 -6.02 -11.89 -2.01
N LYS A 12 -6.94 -11.82 -1.05
CA LYS A 12 -8.30 -12.38 -1.21
C LYS A 12 -9.31 -11.42 -1.80
N ALA A 13 -9.24 -10.13 -1.43
CA ALA A 13 -10.28 -9.15 -1.71
C ALA A 13 -9.80 -8.06 -2.69
N ILE A 14 -8.65 -7.44 -2.42
CA ILE A 14 -8.17 -6.30 -3.23
C ILE A 14 -7.72 -6.77 -4.62
N SER A 15 -7.03 -7.90 -4.72
CA SER A 15 -6.50 -8.45 -5.99
C SER A 15 -7.57 -8.66 -7.07
N LYS A 16 -8.81 -8.96 -6.67
CA LYS A 16 -9.95 -9.24 -7.55
C LYS A 16 -10.70 -7.98 -8.00
N LEU A 17 -10.39 -6.82 -7.42
CA LEU A 17 -11.04 -5.56 -7.78
C LEU A 17 -10.48 -5.00 -9.10
N PRO A 18 -11.25 -4.16 -9.81
CA PRO A 18 -10.75 -3.43 -10.97
C PRO A 18 -9.47 -2.65 -10.66
N VAL A 19 -8.59 -2.51 -11.66
CA VAL A 19 -7.30 -1.81 -11.54
C VAL A 19 -7.48 -0.39 -10.98
N ALA A 20 -8.50 0.33 -11.42
CA ALA A 20 -8.83 1.66 -10.90
C ALA A 20 -9.10 1.66 -9.38
N THR A 21 -9.88 0.69 -8.89
CA THR A 21 -10.19 0.56 -7.46
C THR A 21 -8.96 0.15 -6.64
N ARG A 22 -8.11 -0.72 -7.20
CA ARG A 22 -6.83 -1.10 -6.58
C ARG A 22 -5.88 0.10 -6.46
N LEU A 23 -5.82 0.94 -7.49
CA LEU A 23 -5.05 2.20 -7.48
C LEU A 23 -5.54 3.17 -6.41
N GLU A 24 -6.85 3.39 -6.33
CA GLU A 24 -7.42 4.22 -5.27
C GLU A 24 -7.08 3.71 -3.87
N TYR A 25 -7.19 2.40 -3.65
CA TYR A 25 -6.83 1.79 -2.37
C TYR A 25 -5.36 2.05 -2.03
N CYS A 26 -4.44 1.81 -2.97
CA CYS A 26 -3.01 2.05 -2.74
C CYS A 26 -2.70 3.53 -2.48
N ARG A 27 -3.37 4.46 -3.17
CA ARG A 27 -3.22 5.90 -2.93
C ARG A 27 -3.70 6.30 -1.52
N ARG A 28 -4.82 5.75 -1.05
CA ARG A 28 -5.31 5.95 0.34
C ARG A 28 -4.33 5.38 1.36
N MET A 29 -3.80 4.18 1.11
CA MET A 29 -2.80 3.54 1.99
C MET A 29 -1.51 4.36 2.06
N LEU A 30 -1.04 4.90 0.93
CA LEU A 30 0.10 5.79 0.86
C LEU A 30 -0.12 7.05 1.71
N HIS A 31 -1.28 7.70 1.57
CA HIS A 31 -1.61 8.89 2.35
C HIS A 31 -1.61 8.60 3.85
N ARG A 32 -2.24 7.49 4.26
CA ARG A 32 -2.29 7.06 5.66
C ARG A 32 -0.89 6.78 6.22
N CYS A 33 -0.08 6.03 5.49
CA CYS A 33 1.27 5.70 5.94
C CYS A 33 2.16 6.95 6.06
N LYS A 34 2.02 7.93 5.16
CA LYS A 34 2.72 9.23 5.26
C LYS A 34 2.32 10.00 6.52
N PHE A 35 1.02 10.04 6.80
CA PHE A 35 0.48 10.67 8.01
C PHE A 35 1.01 9.98 9.28
N ASP A 36 0.92 8.65 9.34
CA ASP A 36 1.40 7.86 10.49
C ASP A 36 2.92 8.02 10.70
N LEU A 37 3.69 8.20 9.62
CA LEU A 37 5.14 8.40 9.69
C LEU A 37 5.54 9.73 10.33
N HIS A 38 4.69 10.75 10.22
CA HIS A 38 4.87 12.04 10.89
C HIS A 38 4.62 11.95 12.40
N GLY A 39 3.74 11.05 12.85
CA GLY A 39 3.38 10.89 14.27
C GLY A 39 4.11 9.78 15.01
N VAL A 40 5.04 9.06 14.36
CA VAL A 40 5.74 7.90 14.95
C VAL A 40 7.13 8.27 15.46
N ASP A 41 7.30 8.13 16.78
CA ASP A 41 8.61 8.25 17.45
C ASP A 41 9.37 6.91 17.50
N CYS A 42 8.65 5.79 17.45
CA CYS A 42 9.25 4.46 17.51
C CYS A 42 10.02 4.13 16.21
N LYS A 43 11.35 3.99 16.31
CA LYS A 43 12.23 3.66 15.18
C LYS A 43 11.80 2.41 14.40
N ILE A 44 11.39 1.35 15.10
CA ILE A 44 10.97 0.08 14.47
C ILE A 44 9.70 0.29 13.65
N LYS A 45 8.68 0.93 14.23
CA LYS A 45 7.44 1.25 13.51
C LYS A 45 7.70 2.19 12.34
N LYS A 46 8.60 3.16 12.50
CA LYS A 46 9.01 4.08 11.44
C LYS A 46 9.63 3.31 10.27
N GLN A 47 10.51 2.36 10.55
CA GLN A 47 11.13 1.53 9.52
C GLN A 47 10.10 0.63 8.82
N GLN A 48 9.18 0.02 9.55
CA GLN A 48 8.08 -0.77 8.98
C GLN A 48 7.19 0.07 8.06
N LEU A 49 6.82 1.29 8.48
CA LEU A 49 6.04 2.22 7.65
C LEU A 49 6.81 2.67 6.40
N LYS A 50 8.13 2.90 6.49
CA LYS A 50 8.96 3.19 5.30
C LYS A 50 8.97 2.02 4.32
N THR A 51 9.11 0.79 4.81
CA THR A 51 9.04 -0.41 3.97
C THR A 51 7.68 -0.53 3.30
N LEU A 52 6.59 -0.36 4.07
CA LEU A 52 5.23 -0.41 3.54
C LEU A 52 4.98 0.67 2.49
N LEU A 53 5.46 1.90 2.71
CA LEU A 53 5.41 2.99 1.74
C LEU A 53 6.13 2.63 0.45
N LYS A 54 7.34 2.08 0.54
CA LYS A 54 8.12 1.68 -0.64
C LYS A 54 7.36 0.61 -1.45
N SER A 55 6.86 -0.43 -0.79
CA SER A 55 6.06 -1.47 -1.45
C SER A 55 4.79 -0.91 -2.09
N THR A 56 4.09 0.00 -1.40
CA THR A 56 2.87 0.63 -1.91
C THR A 56 3.14 1.47 -3.17
N VAL A 57 4.24 2.23 -3.19
CA VAL A 57 4.65 3.01 -4.37
C VAL A 57 4.96 2.08 -5.54
N THR A 58 5.72 1.02 -5.31
CA THR A 58 6.03 0.04 -6.36
C THR A 58 4.77 -0.61 -6.95
N GLU A 59 3.78 -0.94 -6.10
CA GLU A 59 2.53 -1.52 -6.57
C GLU A 59 1.68 -0.52 -7.36
N ILE A 60 1.66 0.77 -6.97
CA ILE A 60 1.01 1.83 -7.76
C ILE A 60 1.64 1.91 -9.15
N SER A 61 2.98 1.98 -9.25
CA SER A 61 3.65 2.06 -10.55
C SER A 61 3.33 0.86 -11.45
N LYS A 62 3.33 -0.36 -10.90
CA LYS A 62 2.92 -1.56 -11.64
C LYS A 62 1.47 -1.50 -12.14
N LEU A 63 0.56 -1.00 -11.30
CA LEU A 63 -0.85 -0.89 -11.64
C LEU A 63 -1.11 0.22 -12.67
N GLU A 64 -0.34 1.31 -12.63
CA GLU A 64 -0.37 2.39 -13.63
C GLU A 64 0.13 1.88 -14.99
N GLU A 65 1.27 1.16 -15.02
CA GLU A 65 1.76 0.50 -16.24
C GLU A 65 0.72 -0.47 -16.84
N GLN A 66 0.06 -1.27 -15.99
CA GLN A 66 -1.02 -2.17 -16.44
C GLN A 66 -2.27 -1.46 -16.95
N ALA A 67 -2.54 -0.24 -16.48
CA ALA A 67 -3.67 0.57 -16.92
C ALA A 67 -3.38 1.26 -18.26
N GLU A 68 -2.13 1.66 -18.50
CA GLU A 68 -1.69 2.29 -19.77
C GLU A 68 -1.48 1.27 -20.91
N LEU A 69 -1.28 -0.01 -20.58
CA LEU A 69 -1.18 -1.13 -21.53
C LEU A 69 -2.54 -1.70 -21.98
N LYS A 70 -3.65 -1.10 -21.56
CA LYS A 70 -5.03 -1.48 -21.94
C LYS A 70 -5.69 -0.44 -22.84
#